data_AF-A0A920DJH5-F1
#
_entry.id   AF-A0A920DJH5-F1
#
_cell.length_a   1.000
_cell.length_b   1.000
_cell.length_c   1.000
_cell.angle_alpha   90.00
_cell.angle_beta   90.00
_cell.angle_gamma   90.00
#
_symmetry.space_group_name_H-M   'P 1'
#
loop_
_entity.id
_entity.type
_entity.pdbx_description
1 polymer ?
#
loop_
_entity_poly.entity_id
_entity_poly.type
_entity_poly.pdbx_seq_one_letter_code
_entity_poly.pdbx_strand_id
1 'polypeptide(L)'
;MRWVRVKTQNGPSYGIINNDIISLVRGNLFETIELTGEEIKLANAKIMVPLEPKTFYAAGLNYAQHVIEQAKANNREPNIPDEPHVGYRANNALIADGEPIIKPNDSSEEFQYEGELVVIIGKKGKNLTEDEALDIVFGYSIGNDISERKWQREDRTMWRAKIQILSSLSVLGLKLIRSQ
;
A
#
# COMPACT_ATOMS: atom_id res chain seq x y z
N MET A 1 -11.11 -7.18 11.30
CA MET A 1 -12.00 -6.06 10.90
C MET A 1 -11.43 -5.41 9.66
N ARG A 2 -12.23 -5.14 8.63
CA ARG A 2 -11.75 -4.57 7.37
C ARG A 2 -12.14 -3.10 7.27
N TRP A 3 -11.16 -2.23 7.14
CA TRP A 3 -11.37 -0.80 6.95
C TRP A 3 -11.42 -0.45 5.47
N VAL A 4 -12.13 0.61 5.14
CA VAL A 4 -12.17 1.17 3.79
C VAL A 4 -12.30 2.69 3.88
N ARG A 5 -11.71 3.40 2.91
CA ARG A 5 -11.95 4.83 2.70
C ARG A 5 -12.77 4.98 1.44
N VAL A 6 -13.84 5.77 1.50
CA VAL A 6 -14.80 5.96 0.41
C VAL A 6 -15.10 7.44 0.20
N LYS A 7 -15.44 7.80 -1.03
CA LYS A 7 -15.95 9.15 -1.33
C LYS A 7 -17.46 9.18 -1.08
N THR A 8 -17.89 10.05 -0.18
CA THR A 8 -19.31 10.36 0.09
C THR A 8 -19.67 11.73 -0.50
N GLN A 9 -20.95 12.12 -0.37
CA GLN A 9 -21.40 13.47 -0.75
C GLN A 9 -20.70 14.57 0.07
N ASN A 10 -20.34 14.27 1.32
CA ASN A 10 -19.68 15.20 2.24
C ASN A 10 -18.14 15.12 2.15
N GLY A 11 -17.60 14.40 1.16
CA GLY A 11 -16.17 14.18 0.99
C GLY A 11 -15.70 12.80 1.44
N PRO A 12 -14.37 12.60 1.62
CA PRO A 12 -13.81 11.32 2.03
C PRO A 12 -14.30 10.92 3.42
N SER A 13 -14.71 9.66 3.58
CA SER A 13 -15.09 9.08 4.87
C SER A 13 -14.47 7.69 5.02
N TYR A 14 -14.27 7.27 6.27
CA TYR A 14 -13.86 5.91 6.59
C TYR A 14 -15.08 5.06 6.92
N GLY A 15 -14.95 3.75 6.72
CA GLY A 15 -15.96 2.79 7.10
C GLY A 15 -15.39 1.41 7.34
N ILE A 16 -16.24 0.54 7.87
CA ILE A 16 -15.92 -0.85 8.17
C ILE A 16 -16.74 -1.75 7.24
N ILE A 17 -16.05 -2.62 6.51
CA ILE A 17 -16.69 -3.58 5.60
C ILE A 17 -17.16 -4.80 6.40
N ASN A 18 -18.48 -5.03 6.40
CA ASN A 18 -19.13 -6.24 6.87
C ASN A 18 -19.95 -6.83 5.73
N ASN A 19 -19.49 -7.95 5.18
CA ASN A 19 -20.02 -8.54 3.94
C ASN A 19 -20.07 -7.49 2.80
N ASP A 20 -21.27 -7.19 2.30
CA ASP A 20 -21.52 -6.23 1.21
C ASP A 20 -21.92 -4.84 1.71
N ILE A 21 -21.78 -4.56 3.00
CA ILE A 21 -22.13 -3.28 3.62
C ILE A 21 -20.89 -2.62 4.20
N ILE A 22 -20.80 -1.31 3.98
CA ILE A 22 -19.83 -0.42 4.60
C ILE A 22 -20.59 0.41 5.63
N SER A 23 -20.32 0.18 6.92
CA SER A 23 -20.83 1.03 8.00
C SER A 23 -19.85 2.19 8.18
N LEU A 24 -20.31 3.43 7.98
CA LEU A 24 -19.45 4.61 8.05
C LEU A 24 -19.09 4.95 9.50
N VAL A 25 -17.88 5.49 9.68
CA VAL A 25 -17.36 5.93 10.98
C VAL A 25 -17.05 7.42 11.00
N ARG A 26 -17.10 8.03 12.19
CA ARG A 26 -16.52 9.33 12.45
C ARG A 26 -15.03 9.16 12.77
N GLY A 27 -14.21 10.10 12.31
CA GLY A 27 -12.77 10.09 12.55
C GLY A 27 -11.97 9.35 11.48
N ASN A 28 -10.87 8.71 11.90
CA ASN A 28 -9.93 8.02 11.00
C ASN A 28 -9.51 6.63 11.53
N LEU A 29 -8.64 5.95 10.77
CA LEU A 29 -8.14 4.60 11.07
C LEU A 29 -7.56 4.45 12.48
N PHE A 30 -6.96 5.50 13.04
CA PHE A 30 -6.18 5.44 14.27
C PHE A 30 -6.95 5.90 15.51
N GLU A 31 -8.22 6.25 15.35
CA GLU A 31 -9.10 6.74 16.42
C GLU A 31 -10.08 5.66 16.86
N THR A 32 -10.79 5.94 17.95
CA THR A 32 -11.88 5.08 18.42
C THR A 32 -12.98 5.00 17.35
N ILE A 33 -13.50 3.80 17.13
CA ILE A 33 -14.61 3.59 16.19
C ILE A 33 -15.88 4.21 16.75
N GLU A 34 -16.39 5.22 16.07
CA GLU A 34 -17.69 5.82 16.30
C GLU A 34 -18.54 5.69 15.04
N LEU A 35 -19.52 4.78 15.03
CA LEU A 35 -20.40 4.61 13.86
C LEU A 35 -21.26 5.86 13.65
N THR A 36 -21.41 6.29 12.40
CA THR A 36 -22.30 7.42 12.06
C THR A 36 -23.77 7.00 12.04
N GLY A 37 -24.04 5.69 11.90
CA GLY A 37 -25.35 5.12 11.61
C GLY A 37 -25.67 5.06 10.10
N GLU A 38 -24.81 5.61 9.25
CA GLU A 38 -24.95 5.56 7.80
C GLU A 38 -24.27 4.32 7.22
N GLU A 39 -24.91 3.73 6.21
CA GLU A 39 -24.42 2.53 5.53
C GLU A 39 -24.42 2.70 4.02
N ILE A 40 -23.41 2.15 3.36
CA ILE A 40 -23.27 2.14 1.91
C ILE A 40 -23.11 0.69 1.45
N LYS A 41 -23.86 0.27 0.41
CA LYS A 41 -23.59 -1.00 -0.26
C LYS A 41 -22.22 -0.94 -0.92
N LEU A 42 -21.36 -1.91 -0.66
CA LEU A 42 -20.01 -1.99 -1.19
C LEU A 42 -19.97 -1.83 -2.72
N ALA A 43 -20.90 -2.47 -3.43
CA ALA A 43 -21.02 -2.39 -4.89
C ALA A 43 -21.31 -0.97 -5.43
N ASN A 44 -21.85 -0.07 -4.60
CA ASN A 44 -22.17 1.30 -4.98
C ASN A 44 -21.13 2.32 -4.47
N ALA A 45 -20.15 1.85 -3.69
CA ALA A 45 -19.19 2.73 -3.05
C ALA A 45 -18.11 3.16 -4.04
N LYS A 46 -17.80 4.46 -4.04
CA LYS A 46 -16.58 4.94 -4.70
C LYS A 46 -15.40 4.79 -3.74
N ILE A 47 -14.65 3.71 -3.93
CA ILE A 47 -13.47 3.37 -3.14
C ILE A 47 -12.36 4.41 -3.37
N MET A 48 -11.62 4.73 -2.30
CA MET A 48 -10.46 5.62 -2.33
C MET A 48 -9.21 4.88 -1.84
N VAL A 49 -8.04 5.49 -2.01
CA VAL A 49 -6.80 5.02 -1.35
C VAL A 49 -7.02 4.90 0.16
N PRO A 50 -6.52 3.84 0.81
CA PRO A 50 -6.89 3.52 2.19
C PRO A 50 -6.47 4.61 3.18
N LEU A 51 -5.35 5.28 2.94
CA LEU A 51 -4.95 6.50 3.63
C LEU A 51 -4.02 7.32 2.74
N GLU A 52 -3.77 8.56 3.14
CA GLU A 52 -2.70 9.39 2.58
C GLU A 52 -1.54 9.40 3.58
N PRO A 53 -0.49 8.56 3.37
CA PRO A 53 0.61 8.47 4.32
C PRO A 53 1.48 9.73 4.29
N LYS A 54 2.10 10.10 5.40
CA LYS A 54 3.11 11.19 5.40
C LYS A 54 4.43 10.76 4.74
N THR A 55 4.77 9.49 4.91
CA THR A 55 5.95 8.85 4.35
C THR A 55 5.54 7.50 3.79
N PHE A 56 5.98 7.19 2.59
CA PHE A 56 5.70 5.94 1.93
C PHE A 56 7.01 5.30 1.47
N TYR A 57 7.27 4.09 1.96
CA TYR A 57 8.50 3.34 1.71
C TYR A 57 8.16 1.98 1.09
N ALA A 58 9.06 1.47 0.26
CA ALA A 58 9.00 0.13 -0.30
C ALA A 58 10.37 -0.55 -0.17
N ALA A 59 10.37 -1.83 0.18
CA ALA A 59 11.58 -2.64 0.32
C ALA A 59 11.83 -3.43 -0.96
N GLY A 60 12.89 -3.08 -1.70
CA GLY A 60 13.31 -3.82 -2.87
C GLY A 60 14.06 -5.10 -2.53
N LEU A 61 14.02 -6.09 -3.43
CA LEU A 61 14.78 -7.35 -3.35
C LEU A 61 14.48 -8.18 -2.07
N ASN A 62 13.31 -7.99 -1.48
CA ASN A 62 12.91 -8.61 -0.20
C ASN A 62 12.32 -10.04 -0.33
N TYR A 63 12.37 -10.62 -1.52
CA TYR A 63 11.98 -12.00 -1.79
C TYR A 63 13.10 -12.69 -2.56
N ALA A 64 13.84 -13.58 -1.91
CA ALA A 64 15.00 -14.27 -2.49
C ALA A 64 14.68 -14.95 -3.83
N GLN A 65 13.50 -15.58 -3.92
CA GLN A 65 13.05 -16.23 -5.14
C GLN A 65 12.91 -15.25 -6.32
N HIS A 66 12.37 -14.05 -6.07
CA HIS A 66 12.24 -13.02 -7.09
C HIS A 66 13.61 -12.55 -7.60
N VAL A 67 14.59 -12.41 -6.71
CA VAL A 67 15.97 -12.06 -7.08
C VAL A 67 16.58 -13.13 -7.99
N ILE A 68 16.39 -14.41 -7.64
CA ILE A 68 16.90 -15.55 -8.41
C ILE A 68 16.26 -15.60 -9.81
N GLU A 69 14.95 -15.40 -9.91
CA GLU A 69 14.23 -15.40 -11.19
C GLU A 69 14.68 -14.26 -12.09
N GLN A 70 14.80 -13.04 -11.55
CA GLN A 70 15.33 -11.90 -12.30
C GLN A 70 16.79 -12.12 -12.73
N ALA A 71 17.62 -12.75 -11.90
CA ALA A 71 19.00 -13.04 -12.24
C ALA A 71 19.09 -14.03 -13.40
N LYS A 72 18.31 -15.11 -13.33
CA LYS A 72 18.19 -16.11 -14.39
C LYS A 72 17.68 -15.51 -15.71
N ALA A 73 16.64 -14.68 -15.66
CA ALA A 73 16.08 -14.03 -16.85
C ALA A 73 17.08 -13.10 -17.55
N ASN A 74 18.06 -12.57 -16.82
CA ASN A 74 19.08 -11.65 -17.33
C ASN A 74 20.46 -12.30 -17.49
N ASN A 75 20.56 -13.64 -17.43
CA ASN A 75 21.82 -14.39 -17.50
C ASN A 75 22.92 -13.84 -16.58
N ARG A 76 22.55 -13.54 -15.33
CA ARG A 76 23.46 -13.04 -14.28
C ARG A 76 23.35 -13.91 -13.03
N GLU A 77 24.37 -13.85 -12.19
CA GLU A 77 24.32 -14.46 -10.86
C GLU A 77 23.35 -13.70 -9.95
N PRO A 78 22.57 -14.40 -9.11
CA PRO A 78 21.71 -13.75 -8.14
C PRO A 78 22.55 -13.03 -7.07
N ASN A 79 22.26 -11.76 -6.87
CA ASN A 79 22.83 -10.96 -5.79
C ASN A 79 21.74 -10.68 -4.76
N ILE A 80 21.63 -11.54 -3.75
CA ILE A 80 20.67 -11.38 -2.65
C ILE A 80 21.33 -10.45 -1.63
N PRO A 81 20.74 -9.29 -1.32
CA PRO A 81 21.34 -8.36 -0.37
C PRO A 81 21.21 -8.89 1.07
N ASP A 82 22.18 -8.56 1.91
CA ASP A 82 22.18 -8.91 3.34
C ASP A 82 21.11 -8.13 4.14
N GLU A 83 20.65 -7.00 3.60
CA GLU A 83 19.63 -6.14 4.18
C GLU A 83 18.64 -5.62 3.11
N PRO A 84 17.38 -5.36 3.47
CA PRO A 84 16.40 -4.84 2.52
C PRO A 84 16.79 -3.43 2.05
N HIS A 85 16.79 -3.23 0.74
CA HIS A 85 17.02 -1.91 0.16
C HIS A 85 15.72 -1.10 0.20
N VAL A 86 15.59 -0.23 1.21
CA VAL A 86 14.39 0.58 1.41
C VAL A 86 14.47 1.87 0.59
N GLY A 87 13.50 2.07 -0.30
CA GLY A 87 13.36 3.28 -1.11
C GLY A 87 12.08 4.05 -0.75
N TYR A 88 12.11 5.36 -0.99
CA TYR A 88 10.91 6.19 -0.91
C TYR A 88 10.01 6.00 -2.13
N ARG A 89 8.71 6.19 -1.94
CA ARG A 89 7.68 6.28 -2.98
C ARG A 89 6.87 7.55 -2.76
N ALA A 90 6.55 8.23 -3.84
CA ALA A 90 5.80 9.48 -3.75
C ALA A 90 4.30 9.20 -3.59
N ASN A 91 3.63 9.96 -2.72
CA ASN A 91 2.20 9.77 -2.45
C ASN A 91 1.31 10.00 -3.68
N ASN A 92 1.74 10.82 -4.63
CA ASN A 92 1.02 11.06 -5.88
C ASN A 92 1.02 9.84 -6.82
N ALA A 93 1.81 8.81 -6.52
CA ALA A 93 1.77 7.55 -7.24
C ALA A 93 0.57 6.68 -6.83
N LEU A 94 -0.07 6.97 -5.70
CA LEU A 94 -1.16 6.18 -5.13
C LEU A 94 -2.46 6.35 -5.94
N ILE A 95 -2.99 5.23 -6.41
CA ILE A 95 -4.35 5.14 -6.97
C ILE A 95 -5.19 4.13 -6.19
N ALA A 96 -6.51 4.31 -6.22
CA ALA A 96 -7.44 3.46 -5.48
C ALA A 96 -7.67 2.11 -6.19
N ASP A 97 -8.24 1.17 -5.44
CA ASP A 97 -8.71 -0.10 -6.00
C ASP A 97 -9.72 0.13 -7.14
N GLY A 98 -9.52 -0.55 -8.27
CA GLY A 98 -10.36 -0.41 -9.47
C GLY A 98 -10.09 0.83 -10.33
N GLU A 99 -9.18 1.73 -9.93
CA GLU A 99 -8.76 2.83 -10.79
C GLU A 99 -7.75 2.36 -11.87
N PRO A 100 -7.77 2.95 -13.07
CA PRO A 100 -6.91 2.52 -14.16
C PRO A 100 -5.45 2.90 -13.92
N ILE A 101 -4.54 1.96 -14.20
CA ILE A 101 -3.11 2.24 -14.30
C ILE A 101 -2.84 2.89 -15.65
N ILE A 102 -2.29 4.10 -15.63
CA ILE A 102 -1.92 4.81 -16.85
C ILE A 102 -0.47 4.46 -17.21
N LYS A 103 -0.28 3.68 -18.28
CA LYS A 103 1.05 3.44 -18.87
C LYS A 103 1.49 4.71 -19.62
N PRO A 104 2.60 5.36 -19.24
CA PRO A 104 3.09 6.53 -19.97
C PRO A 104 3.46 6.17 -21.41
N ASN A 105 3.20 7.08 -22.35
CA ASN A 105 3.44 6.83 -23.78
C ASN A 105 4.92 6.59 -24.14
N ASP A 106 5.84 7.10 -23.34
CA ASP A 106 7.29 6.97 -23.50
C ASP A 106 7.90 5.82 -22.67
N SER A 107 7.07 5.03 -21.99
CA SER A 107 7.52 3.81 -21.30
C SER A 107 7.84 2.70 -22.31
N SER A 108 8.74 1.80 -21.94
CA SER A 108 9.07 0.64 -22.77
C SER A 108 8.01 -0.47 -22.61
N GLU A 109 8.27 -1.61 -23.24
CA GLU A 109 7.47 -2.82 -23.02
C GLU A 109 7.78 -3.50 -21.67
N GLU A 110 8.84 -3.09 -20.97
CA GLU A 110 9.18 -3.61 -19.65
C GLU A 110 8.43 -2.86 -18.52
N PHE A 111 7.13 -2.66 -18.69
CA PHE A 111 6.21 -2.07 -17.71
C PHE A 111 5.47 -3.19 -16.97
N GLN A 112 5.86 -3.45 -15.72
CA GLN A 112 5.55 -4.69 -14.99
C GLN A 112 4.81 -4.41 -13.68
N TYR A 113 4.01 -5.38 -13.23
CA TYR A 113 3.40 -5.37 -11.91
C TYR A 113 4.26 -6.07 -10.88
N GLU A 114 4.17 -5.64 -9.62
CA GLU A 114 4.84 -6.24 -8.46
C GLU A 114 3.84 -6.27 -7.31
N GLY A 115 3.20 -7.41 -7.08
CA GLY A 115 2.25 -7.55 -5.96
C GLY A 115 2.98 -7.55 -4.62
N GLU A 116 2.57 -6.68 -3.70
CA GLU A 116 3.24 -6.49 -2.41
C GLU A 116 2.29 -6.55 -1.22
N LEU A 117 2.80 -7.07 -0.10
CA LEU A 117 2.19 -6.86 1.21
C LEU A 117 2.54 -5.44 1.68
N VAL A 118 1.51 -4.67 2.03
CA VAL A 118 1.67 -3.30 2.53
C VAL A 118 1.42 -3.29 4.02
N VAL A 119 2.37 -2.74 4.77
CA VAL A 119 2.26 -2.59 6.23
C VAL A 119 1.83 -1.16 6.55
N ILE A 120 0.73 -1.02 7.29
CA ILE A 120 0.25 0.27 7.78
C ILE A 120 0.73 0.45 9.21
N ILE A 121 1.58 1.44 9.43
CA ILE A 121 2.09 1.79 10.75
C ILE A 121 1.08 2.71 11.46
N GLY A 122 0.63 2.30 12.65
CA GLY A 122 -0.35 3.05 13.45
C GLY A 122 0.21 3.74 14.67
N LYS A 123 1.43 3.40 15.10
CA LYS A 123 2.09 4.03 16.24
C LYS A 123 3.48 4.53 15.85
N LYS A 124 3.91 5.60 16.50
CA LYS A 124 5.30 6.06 16.40
C LYS A 124 6.19 5.03 17.11
N GLY A 125 7.31 4.69 16.49
CA GLY A 125 8.36 3.85 17.06
C GLY A 125 9.72 4.32 16.57
N LYS A 126 10.76 4.01 17.34
CA LYS A 126 12.16 4.30 16.98
C LYS A 126 13.04 3.26 17.66
N ASN A 127 14.02 2.72 16.94
CA ASN A 127 14.97 1.71 17.44
C ASN A 127 14.27 0.50 18.08
N LEU A 128 13.20 0.03 17.43
CA LEU A 128 12.46 -1.14 17.89
C LEU A 128 13.31 -2.40 17.72
N THR A 129 13.20 -3.31 18.68
CA THR A 129 13.63 -4.70 18.51
C THR A 129 12.68 -5.44 17.56
N GLU A 130 13.10 -6.61 17.08
CA GLU A 130 12.26 -7.45 16.21
C GLU A 130 10.93 -7.83 16.88
N ASP A 131 10.97 -8.17 18.17
CA ASP A 131 9.78 -8.54 18.95
C ASP A 131 8.81 -7.36 19.14
N GLU A 132 9.31 -6.13 19.16
CA GLU A 132 8.48 -4.91 19.28
C GLU A 132 7.92 -4.42 17.93
N ALA A 133 8.48 -4.88 16.80
CA ALA A 133 8.17 -4.34 15.48
C ALA A 133 6.67 -4.46 15.13
N LEU A 134 6.03 -5.57 15.51
CA LEU A 134 4.61 -5.80 15.23
C LEU A 134 3.67 -5.00 16.14
N ASP A 135 4.14 -4.43 17.24
CA ASP A 135 3.28 -3.68 18.18
C ASP A 135 2.89 -2.29 17.69
N ILE A 136 3.63 -1.76 16.71
CA ILE A 136 3.34 -0.49 16.06
C ILE A 136 2.53 -0.64 14.76
N VAL A 137 2.36 -1.87 14.27
CA VAL A 137 1.58 -2.17 13.06
C VAL A 137 0.09 -2.02 13.38
N PHE A 138 -0.60 -1.18 12.61
CA PHE A 138 -2.06 -1.05 12.65
C PHE A 138 -2.72 -2.22 11.93
N GLY A 139 -2.20 -2.53 10.74
CA GLY A 139 -2.80 -3.52 9.87
C GLY A 139 -2.01 -3.68 8.58
N TYR A 140 -2.55 -4.50 7.70
CA TYR A 140 -1.97 -4.81 6.41
C TYR A 140 -2.94 -4.50 5.29
N SER A 141 -2.39 -4.24 4.10
CA SER A 141 -3.11 -4.04 2.85
C SER A 141 -2.36 -4.75 1.71
N ILE A 142 -2.95 -4.76 0.53
CA ILE A 142 -2.30 -5.23 -0.69
C ILE A 142 -1.90 -4.02 -1.52
N GLY A 143 -0.70 -4.06 -2.09
CA GLY A 143 -0.18 -3.06 -3.01
C GLY A 143 0.31 -3.66 -4.32
N ASN A 144 0.51 -2.78 -5.30
CA ASN A 144 1.16 -3.13 -6.57
C ASN A 144 2.23 -2.07 -6.92
N ASP A 145 3.52 -2.40 -6.82
CA ASP A 145 4.67 -1.51 -7.12
C ASP A 145 5.02 -1.59 -8.61
N ILE A 146 4.14 -1.01 -9.43
CA ILE A 146 4.29 -0.95 -10.88
C ILE A 146 5.64 -0.36 -11.25
N SER A 147 6.34 -1.06 -12.12
CA SER A 147 7.75 -0.86 -12.40
C SER A 147 8.02 -0.73 -13.88
N GLU A 148 8.66 0.36 -14.28
CA GLU A 148 9.25 0.51 -15.62
C GLU A 148 10.75 0.18 -15.54
N ARG A 149 11.17 -0.93 -16.15
CA ARG A 149 12.54 -1.46 -15.95
C ARG A 149 13.62 -0.67 -16.68
N LYS A 150 13.31 -0.06 -17.82
CA LYS A 150 14.27 0.74 -18.57
C LYS A 150 14.67 1.97 -17.77
N TRP A 151 13.70 2.71 -17.26
CA TRP A 151 13.87 3.89 -16.41
C TRP A 151 14.52 3.52 -15.07
N GLN A 152 14.23 2.35 -14.49
CA GLN A 152 14.95 1.86 -13.31
C GLN A 152 16.46 1.72 -13.53
N ARG A 153 16.88 1.34 -14.75
CA ARG A 153 18.30 1.17 -15.10
C ARG A 153 18.97 2.46 -15.56
N GLU A 154 18.23 3.31 -16.26
CA GLU A 154 18.76 4.54 -16.89
C GLU A 154 18.71 5.76 -15.97
N ASP A 155 17.70 5.85 -15.11
CA ASP A 155 17.54 6.99 -14.21
C ASP A 155 18.42 6.84 -12.97
N ARG A 156 18.95 7.98 -12.49
CA ARG A 156 19.71 8.03 -11.23
C ARG A 156 18.89 7.59 -10.02
N THR A 157 17.57 7.73 -10.08
CA THR A 157 16.65 7.40 -8.97
C THR A 157 15.43 6.68 -9.52
N MET A 158 14.77 5.89 -8.68
CA MET A 158 13.56 5.15 -9.07
C MET A 158 12.30 6.01 -9.11
N TRP A 159 12.38 7.33 -8.93
CA TRP A 159 11.21 8.20 -8.73
C TRP A 159 10.23 8.19 -9.91
N ARG A 160 10.74 8.22 -11.15
CA ARG A 160 9.92 8.14 -12.37
C ARG A 160 9.47 6.71 -12.68
N ALA A 161 10.26 5.73 -12.26
CA ALA A 161 10.15 4.34 -12.69
C ALA A 161 9.24 3.47 -11.81
N LYS A 162 8.65 4.05 -10.76
CA LYS A 162 7.82 3.36 -9.78
C LYS A 162 6.48 4.07 -9.60
N ILE A 163 5.38 3.36 -9.80
CA ILE A 163 4.01 3.81 -9.54
C ILE A 163 3.37 2.80 -8.58
N GLN A 164 2.56 3.23 -7.59
CA GLN A 164 2.01 2.30 -6.60
C GLN A 164 0.48 2.30 -6.56
N ILE A 165 -0.11 1.12 -6.57
CA ILE A 165 -1.53 0.93 -6.25
C ILE A 165 -1.65 0.48 -4.80
N LEU A 166 -2.63 0.99 -4.07
CA LEU A 166 -3.01 0.47 -2.75
C LEU A 166 -4.47 0.05 -2.75
N SER A 167 -4.72 -1.25 -2.60
CA SER A 167 -6.09 -1.76 -2.53
C SER A 167 -6.66 -1.54 -1.13
N SER A 168 -7.64 -0.65 -1.00
CA SER A 168 -8.31 -0.37 0.28
C SER A 168 -9.34 -1.43 0.69
N LEU A 169 -9.72 -2.36 -0.19
CA LEU A 169 -10.60 -3.49 0.16
C LEU A 169 -9.92 -4.53 1.06
N SER A 170 -8.60 -4.38 1.25
CA SER A 170 -7.76 -5.34 1.95
C SER A 170 -7.16 -4.80 3.25
N VAL A 171 -7.51 -3.57 3.69
CA VAL A 171 -7.00 -3.05 4.97
C VAL A 171 -7.57 -3.84 6.13
N LEU A 172 -6.81 -4.83 6.58
CA LEU A 172 -7.14 -5.63 7.75
C LEU A 172 -6.49 -4.98 8.97
N GLY A 173 -7.30 -4.27 9.76
CA GLY A 173 -6.88 -3.80 11.07
C GLY A 173 -6.70 -4.98 12.01
N LEU A 174 -5.48 -5.18 12.53
CA LEU A 174 -5.13 -6.32 13.40
C LEU A 174 -5.32 -6.01 14.88
N LYS A 175 -5.25 -4.73 15.26
CA LYS A 175 -5.51 -4.28 16.62
C LYS A 175 -6.34 -3.00 16.56
N LEU A 176 -7.41 -2.94 17.36
CA LEU A 176 -7.96 -1.66 17.81
C LEU A 176 -6.83 -0.98 18.60
N ILE A 177 -6.14 -0.02 17.97
CA ILE A 177 -5.16 0.79 18.68
C ILE A 177 -5.96 1.66 19.63
N ARG A 178 -6.05 1.22 20.90
CA ARG A 178 -6.52 2.10 21.97
C ARG A 178 -5.50 3.23 22.08
N SER A 179 -5.95 4.47 21.86
CA SER A 179 -5.17 5.65 22.24
C SER A 179 -4.85 5.54 23.74
N GLN A 180 -3.57 5.67 24.09
CA GLN A 180 -3.18 6.03 25.46
C GLN A 180 -3.51 7.50 25.69
#